data_AF-A0A7C0YIF2-F1
#
_entry.id   AF-A0A7C0YIF2-F1
#
_cell.length_a   1.000
_cell.length_b   1.000
_cell.length_c   1.000
_cell.angle_alpha   90.00
_cell.angle_beta   90.00
_cell.angle_gamma   90.00
#
_symmetry.space_group_name_H-M   'P 1'
#
loop_
_entity.id
_entity.type
_entity.pdbx_description
1 polymer ?
#
loop_
_entity_poly.entity_id
_entity_poly.type
_entity_poly.pdbx_seq_one_letter_code
_entity_poly.pdbx_strand_id
1 'polypeptide(L)'
;NLDILLIDEPESSFDNMFLRSDVNEIMRDISKSMPVMVVTHNSTVGASIGADYLVYASKKLVPCLRSSFRQPGNLGYLESAVE
;
A
#
# COMPACT_ATOMS: atom_id res chain seq x y z
N ASN A 1 -13.01 -9.92 23.79
CA ASN A 1 -12.44 -10.09 22.45
C ASN A 1 -11.86 -8.75 22.04
N LEU A 2 -10.64 -8.72 21.52
CA LEU A 2 -10.11 -7.54 20.82
C LEU A 2 -10.29 -7.84 19.34
N ASP A 3 -11.41 -7.36 18.79
CA ASP A 3 -11.67 -7.45 17.37
C ASP A 3 -10.90 -6.31 16.70
N ILE A 4 -10.05 -6.63 15.72
CA ILE A 4 -9.30 -5.66 14.93
C ILE A 4 -9.87 -5.69 13.52
N LEU A 5 -10.14 -4.51 12.97
CA LEU A 5 -10.58 -4.37 11.59
C LEU A 5 -9.38 -4.11 10.68
N LEU A 6 -9.16 -5.00 9.71
CA LEU A 6 -8.14 -4.85 8.67
C LEU A 6 -8.85 -4.58 7.34
N ILE A 7 -8.51 -3.47 6.69
CA ILE A 7 -9.07 -3.06 5.40
C ILE A 7 -7.93 -3.00 4.39
N ASP A 8 -8.07 -3.74 3.30
CA ASP A 8 -7.10 -3.78 2.20
C ASP A 8 -7.68 -3.06 0.98
N GLU A 9 -6.93 -2.08 0.46
CA GLU A 9 -7.25 -1.28 -0.73
C GLU A 9 -8.69 -0.74 -0.77
N PRO A 10 -9.11 0.12 0.18
CA PRO A 10 -10.48 0.63 0.21
C PRO A 10 -10.89 1.32 -1.11
N GLU A 11 -9.95 1.95 -1.81
CA GLU A 11 -10.20 2.59 -3.11
C GLU A 11 -10.63 1.63 -4.21
N SER A 12 -10.22 0.36 -4.15
CA SER A 12 -10.59 -0.64 -5.15
C SER A 12 -12.10 -0.87 -5.19
N SER A 13 -12.79 -0.63 -4.07
CA SER A 13 -14.25 -0.80 -3.95
C SER A 13 -15.02 0.51 -4.11
N PHE A 14 -14.34 1.67 -4.12
CA PHE A 14 -14.96 2.99 -4.10
C PHE A 14 -14.37 3.90 -5.20
N ASP A 15 -14.80 3.65 -6.44
CA ASP A 15 -14.39 4.42 -7.63
C ASP A 15 -14.89 5.89 -7.63
N ASN A 16 -15.83 6.24 -6.76
CA ASN A 16 -16.40 7.57 -6.74
C ASN A 16 -15.73 8.45 -5.67
N MET A 17 -15.13 9.56 -6.10
CA MET A 17 -14.53 10.59 -5.24
C MET A 17 -15.46 11.03 -4.09
N PHE A 18 -16.78 11.03 -4.31
CA PHE A 18 -17.78 11.36 -3.29
C PHE A 18 -17.87 10.32 -2.17
N LEU A 19 -17.72 9.03 -2.49
CA LEU A 19 -17.80 7.95 -1.49
C LEU A 19 -16.58 7.94 -0.56
N ARG A 20 -15.46 8.54 -0.97
CA ARG A 20 -14.23 8.60 -0.16
C ARG A 20 -14.42 9.40 1.13
N SER A 21 -15.18 10.50 1.09
CA SER A 21 -15.43 11.34 2.26
C SER A 21 -16.27 10.60 3.30
N ASP A 22 -17.34 9.95 2.87
CA ASP A 22 -18.27 9.23 3.75
C ASP A 22 -17.61 7.97 4.34
N VAL A 23 -16.83 7.26 3.52
CA VAL A 23 -16.08 6.07 3.99
C VAL A 23 -15.05 6.46 5.04
N ASN A 24 -14.33 7.56 4.86
CA ASN A 24 -13.37 8.04 5.86
C ASN A 24 -14.06 8.37 7.20
N GLU A 25 -15.26 8.94 7.17
CA GLU A 25 -16.05 9.22 8.39
C GLU A 25 -16.50 7.93 9.08
N ILE A 26 -16.98 6.96 8.31
CA ILE A 26 -17.37 5.64 8.84
C ILE A 26 -16.18 4.93 9.49
N MET A 27 -15.01 4.92 8.84
CA MET A 27 -13.80 4.32 9.40
C MET A 27 -13.37 4.99 10.70
N ARG A 28 -13.48 6.32 10.78
CA ARG A 28 -13.21 7.08 12.01
C ARG A 28 -14.22 6.83 13.11
N ASP A 29 -15.46 6.56 12.78
CA ASP A 29 -16.46 6.24 13.80
C ASP A 29 -16.22 4.84 14.37
N ILE A 30 -15.91 3.87 13.51
CA ILE A 30 -15.53 2.52 13.91
C ILE A 30 -14.25 2.54 14.75
N SER A 31 -13.26 3.37 14.41
CA SER A 31 -11.99 3.45 15.13
C SER A 31 -12.12 3.89 16.60
N LYS A 32 -13.23 4.53 16.98
CA LYS A 32 -13.54 4.86 18.39
C LYS A 32 -13.85 3.64 19.25
N SER A 33 -14.28 2.55 18.63
CA SER A 33 -14.73 1.32 19.31
C SER A 33 -13.76 0.15 19.16
N MET A 34 -13.05 0.07 18.02
CA MET A 34 -12.12 -1.00 17.71
C MET A 34 -10.90 -0.46 16.93
N PRO A 35 -9.71 -1.07 17.05
CA PRO A 35 -8.58 -0.70 16.22
C PRO A 35 -8.86 -0.99 14.74
N VAL A 36 -8.59 0.00 13.87
CA VAL A 36 -8.71 -0.11 12.42
C VAL A 36 -7.34 0.08 11.78
N MET A 37 -6.88 -0.88 10.99
CA MET A 37 -5.73 -0.73 10.10
C MET A 37 -6.19 -0.71 8.66
N VAL A 38 -5.68 0.27 7.91
CA VAL A 38 -5.92 0.40 6.48
C VAL A 38 -4.61 0.24 5.73
N VAL A 39 -4.61 -0.65 4.74
CA VAL A 39 -3.50 -0.89 3.82
C VAL A 39 -3.92 -0.40 2.44
N THR A 40 -3.08 0.41 1.80
CA THR A 40 -3.35 0.95 0.46
C THR A 40 -2.04 1.25 -0.24
N HIS A 41 -2.01 1.07 -1.56
CA HIS A 41 -0.94 1.57 -2.42
C HIS A 41 -1.19 3.01 -2.88
N ASN A 42 -2.39 3.57 -2.63
CA ASN A 42 -2.75 4.94 -2.96
C ASN A 42 -2.40 5.90 -1.83
N SER A 43 -1.26 6.59 -1.98
CA SER A 43 -0.77 7.56 -0.99
C SER A 43 -1.75 8.69 -0.67
N THR A 44 -2.55 9.15 -1.64
CA THR A 44 -3.55 10.20 -1.44
C THR A 44 -4.68 9.71 -0.53
N VAL A 45 -5.14 8.47 -0.72
CA VAL A 45 -6.18 7.85 0.11
C VAL A 45 -5.65 7.69 1.54
N GLY A 46 -4.47 7.09 1.70
CA GLY A 46 -3.83 6.93 3.01
C GLY A 46 -3.65 8.25 3.76
N ALA A 47 -3.24 9.31 3.07
CA ALA A 47 -3.12 10.65 3.67
C ALA A 47 -4.48 11.27 4.04
N SER A 48 -5.53 11.02 3.25
CA SER A 48 -6.86 11.60 3.45
C SER A 48 -7.65 11.00 4.61
N ILE A 49 -7.34 9.77 5.03
CA ILE A 49 -8.02 9.08 6.13
C ILE A 49 -7.79 9.82 7.47
N GLY A 50 -6.64 10.49 7.62
CA GLY A 50 -6.26 11.19 8.85
C GLY A 50 -6.14 10.24 10.03
N ALA A 51 -5.36 9.17 9.85
CA ALA A 51 -5.10 8.17 10.89
C ALA A 51 -4.23 8.72 12.03
N ASP A 52 -4.36 8.13 13.22
CA ASP A 52 -3.53 8.47 14.38
C ASP A 52 -2.05 8.11 14.16
N TYR A 53 -1.79 7.05 13.40
CA TYR A 53 -0.46 6.57 13.05
C TYR A 53 -0.36 6.23 11.56
N LEU A 54 0.80 6.51 10.96
CA LEU A 54 1.10 6.20 9.58
C LEU A 54 2.29 5.23 9.51
N VAL A 55 2.08 4.06 8.89
CA VAL A 55 3.14 3.10 8.59
C VAL A 55 3.42 3.14 7.09
N TYR A 56 4.65 3.47 6.72
CA TYR A 56 5.08 3.49 5.32
C TYR A 56 6.01 2.30 5.03
N ALA A 57 5.59 1.45 4.11
CA ALA A 57 6.41 0.36 3.58
C ALA A 57 6.90 0.74 2.18
N SER A 58 8.19 0.52 1.92
CA SER A 58 8.79 0.75 0.61
C SER A 58 9.70 -0.41 0.24
N LYS A 59 9.52 -0.93 -0.98
CA LYS A 59 10.39 -1.95 -1.53
C LYS A 59 11.65 -1.28 -2.11
N LYS A 60 12.77 -1.41 -1.40
CA LYS A 60 14.08 -1.09 -1.97
C LYS A 60 14.62 -2.32 -2.70
N LEU A 61 14.86 -2.18 -4.01
CA LEU A 61 15.69 -3.13 -4.73
C LEU A 61 17.13 -2.88 -4.32
N VAL A 62 17.67 -3.70 -3.41
CA VAL A 62 19.11 -3.79 -3.22
C VAL A 62 19.68 -4.49 -4.46
N PRO A 63 20.55 -3.82 -5.25
CA PRO A 63 21.21 -4.49 -6.35
C PRO A 63 22.00 -5.66 -5.77
N CYS A 64 21.54 -6.87 -6.05
CA CYS A 64 22.36 -8.04 -5.84
C CYS A 64 23.55 -7.88 -6.78
N LEU A 65 24.72 -7.57 -6.22
CA LEU A 65 26.00 -7.65 -6.93
C LEU A 65 26.12 -9.08 -7.42
N ARG A 66 25.81 -9.27 -8.71
CA ARG A 66 25.75 -10.53 -9.47
C ARG A 66 26.65 -11.62 -8.88
N SER A 67 26.10 -12.49 -8.04
CA SER A 67 26.56 -13.87 -8.00
C SER A 67 25.82 -14.59 -9.12
N SER A 68 26.50 -14.76 -10.26
CA SER A 68 26.11 -15.49 -11.47
C SER A 68 24.97 -16.50 -11.30
N PHE A 69 23.73 -16.05 -11.39
CA PHE A 69 22.63 -16.93 -11.77
C PHE A 69 22.60 -16.98 -13.29
N ARG A 70 23.38 -17.91 -13.84
CA ARG A 70 23.39 -18.20 -15.27
C ARG A 70 22.07 -18.90 -15.60
N GLN A 71 21.06 -18.15 -16.03
CA GLN A 71 19.92 -18.76 -16.71
C GLN A 71 20.40 -19.33 -18.05
N PRO A 72 20.27 -20.64 -18.32
CA PRO A 72 20.54 -21.18 -19.63
C PRO A 72 19.38 -20.77 -20.54
N GLY A 73 19.64 -19.83 -21.47
CA GLY A 73 18.71 -19.52 -22.55
C GLY A 73 17.93 -18.22 -22.37
N ASN A 74 18.61 -17.08 -22.44
CA ASN A 74 18.27 -16.08 -23.45
C ASN A 74 19.37 -15.01 -23.50
N LEU A 75 19.97 -14.90 -24.68
CA LEU A 75 20.96 -13.89 -25.02
C LEU A 75 20.22 -12.59 -25.32
N GLY A 76 20.33 -11.62 -24.43
CA GLY A 76 19.78 -10.28 -24.60
C GLY A 76 19.88 -9.48 -23.30
N TYR A 77 21.08 -9.00 -22.99
CA TYR A 77 21.33 -8.14 -21.82
C TYR A 77 21.98 -6.84 -22.29
N LEU A 78 21.67 -5.76 -21.55
CA LEU A 78 22.23 -4.40 -21.57
C LEU A 78 21.53 -3.48 -22.59
N GLU A 79 21.00 -2.29 -22.29
CA GLU A 79 21.03 -1.31 -21.19
C GLU A 79 19.60 -0.75 -21.09
N SER A 80 19.06 -0.20 -20.00
CA SER A 80 19.54 0.98 -19.30
C SER A 80 18.74 1.14 -18.00
N ALA A 81 19.44 1.03 -16.88
CA ALA A 81 18.98 1.54 -15.60
C ALA A 81 19.95 2.65 -15.22
N VAL A 82 19.54 3.90 -15.39
CA VAL A 82 19.82 5.14 -14.62
C VAL A 82 19.27 6.29 -15.46
N GLU A 83 17.98 6.59 -15.30
CA GLU A 83 17.43 7.94 -15.14
C GLU A 83 16.09 7.84 -14.40
#